data_AF-I1QS03-F1
#
_entry.id   AF-I1QS03-F1
#
_cell.length_a   1.000
_cell.length_b   1.000
_cell.length_c   1.000
_cell.angle_alpha   90.00
_cell.angle_beta   90.00
_cell.angle_gamma   90.00
#
_symmetry.space_group_name_H-M   'P 1'
#
loop_
_entity.id
_entity.type
_entity.pdbx_description
1 polymer ?
#
loop_
_entity_poly.entity_id
_entity_poly.type
_entity_poly.pdbx_seq_one_letter_code
_entity_poly.pdbx_strand_id
1 'polypeptide(L)'
;TTASESGLFDHLINVWEFKPGPVPGTCDLYFLVDFKFQSPLYRQVASMFFKEVVSRLVSSLSDRCYRIYGPPIPVLENTYGQGR
;
A
#
# COMPACT_ATOMS: atom_id res chain seq x y z
N THR A 1 -2.92 10.73 0.57
CA THR A 1 -4.01 11.33 -0.24
C THR A 1 -5.33 10.90 0.33
N THR A 2 -6.22 11.83 0.66
CA THR A 2 -7.57 11.52 1.17
C THR A 2 -8.55 11.53 0.00
N ALA A 3 -9.21 10.41 -0.27
CA ALA A 3 -10.22 10.31 -1.33
C ALA A 3 -11.61 10.35 -0.69
N SER A 4 -12.36 11.42 -0.92
CA SER A 4 -13.72 11.64 -0.40
C SER A 4 -14.83 11.48 -1.46
N GLU A 5 -14.50 11.25 -2.73
CA GLU A 5 -15.45 11.44 -3.85
C GLU A 5 -16.46 10.31 -4.11
N SER A 6 -16.42 9.17 -3.41
CA SER A 6 -17.24 8.01 -3.81
C SER A 6 -18.54 7.79 -3.04
N GLY A 7 -18.86 8.55 -1.99
CA GLY A 7 -20.08 8.34 -1.16
C GLY A 7 -20.17 6.97 -0.46
N LEU A 8 -19.19 6.10 -0.70
CA LEU A 8 -19.08 4.76 -0.14
C LEU A 8 -18.43 4.81 1.25
N PHE A 9 -17.48 5.73 1.42
CA PHE A 9 -16.71 5.89 2.64
C PHE A 9 -17.16 7.13 3.43
N ASP A 10 -17.30 6.94 4.74
CA ASP A 10 -17.31 8.02 5.73
C ASP A 10 -15.92 8.67 5.78
N HIS A 11 -14.87 7.84 5.81
CA HIS A 11 -13.50 8.27 5.57
C HIS A 11 -12.68 7.16 4.92
N LEU A 12 -11.69 7.57 4.12
CA LEU A 12 -10.65 6.73 3.55
C LEU A 12 -9.33 7.49 3.62
N ILE A 13 -8.47 7.07 4.54
CA ILE A 13 -7.16 7.62 4.80
C ILE A 13 -6.13 6.67 4.18
N ASN A 14 -5.26 7.23 3.35
CA ASN A 14 -4.19 6.49 2.69
C ASN A 14 -2.86 7.23 2.91
N VAL A 15 -1.99 6.64 3.73
CA VAL A 15 -0.68 7.17 4.13
C VAL A 15 0.43 6.30 3.55
N TRP A 16 1.44 6.97 3.03
CA TRP A 16 2.65 6.37 2.46
C TRP A 16 3.84 7.01 3.14
N GLU A 17 4.65 6.20 3.81
CA GLU A 17 5.92 6.62 4.39
C GLU A 17 7.05 5.84 3.75
N PHE A 18 8.02 6.57 3.25
CA PHE A 18 9.24 6.02 2.67
C PHE A 18 10.36 6.19 3.70
N LYS A 19 10.98 5.08 4.10
CA LYS A 19 12.16 5.09 5.00
C LYS A 19 13.36 4.50 4.27
N PRO A 20 14.59 4.96 4.56
CA PRO A 20 15.79 4.32 4.03
C PRO A 20 15.78 2.82 4.33
N GLY A 21 15.99 1.99 3.30
CA GLY A 21 16.06 0.54 3.46
C GLY A 21 17.42 0.11 4.01
N PRO A 22 17.56 -1.17 4.41
CA PRO A 22 18.79 -1.70 5.02
C PRO A 22 19.99 -1.70 4.05
N VAL A 23 19.75 -1.61 2.74
CA VAL A 23 20.79 -1.62 1.69
C VAL A 23 20.82 -0.26 0.96
N PRO A 24 22.00 0.30 0.65
CA PRO A 24 22.10 1.53 -0.15
C PRO A 24 21.33 1.43 -1.47
N GLY A 25 20.51 2.44 -1.77
CA GLY A 25 19.65 2.45 -2.96
C GLY A 25 18.32 1.70 -2.80
N THR A 26 18.03 1.17 -1.61
CA THR A 26 16.71 0.60 -1.26
C THR A 26 15.92 1.51 -0.32
N CYS A 27 14.61 1.32 -0.28
CA CYS A 27 13.69 2.04 0.59
C CYS A 27 12.64 1.08 1.12
N ASP A 28 12.37 1.15 2.42
CA ASP A 28 11.24 0.49 3.03
C ASP A 28 10.01 1.38 2.90
N LEU A 29 8.94 0.79 2.39
CA LEU A 29 7.67 1.44 2.24
C LEU A 29 6.72 0.96 3.34
N TYR A 30 6.23 1.92 4.13
CA TYR A 30 5.12 1.71 5.04
C TYR A 30 3.86 2.29 4.40
N PHE A 31 2.86 1.44 4.24
CA PHE A 31 1.54 1.87 3.80
C PHE A 31 0.53 1.65 4.94
N LEU A 32 -0.30 2.66 5.18
CA LEU A 32 -1.41 2.58 6.11
C LEU A 32 -2.67 2.99 5.38
N VAL A 33 -3.68 2.13 5.45
CA VAL A 33 -5.02 2.39 4.95
C VAL A 33 -5.99 2.26 6.11
N ASP A 34 -6.67 3.36 6.44
CA ASP A 34 -7.75 3.39 7.42
C ASP A 34 -9.03 3.83 6.74
N PHE A 35 -10.12 3.13 6.96
CA PHE A 35 -11.37 3.40 6.27
C PHE A 35 -12.60 3.00 7.08
N LYS A 36 -13.68 3.72 6.81
CA LYS A 36 -15.01 3.42 7.33
C LYS A 36 -16.04 3.61 6.24
N PHE A 37 -16.91 2.63 6.08
CA PHE A 37 -18.05 2.74 5.17
C PHE A 37 -19.14 3.63 5.78
N GLN A 38 -19.87 4.34 4.91
CA GLN A 38 -21.07 5.09 5.31
C GLN A 38 -22.16 4.17 5.88
N SER A 39 -22.34 2.98 5.29
CA SER A 39 -23.39 2.04 5.69
C SER A 39 -22.84 0.76 6.33
N PRO A 40 -23.40 0.30 7.47
CA PRO A 40 -23.04 -0.96 8.12
C PRO A 40 -23.27 -2.22 7.27
N LEU A 41 -24.13 -2.14 6.25
CA LEU A 41 -24.44 -3.26 5.34
C LEU A 41 -23.22 -3.71 4.52
N TYR A 42 -22.27 -2.80 4.26
CA TYR A 42 -21.04 -3.12 3.53
C TYR A 42 -19.97 -3.83 4.38
N ARG A 43 -20.24 -4.13 5.67
CA ARG A 43 -19.30 -4.90 6.50
C ARG A 43 -18.94 -6.26 5.90
N GLN A 44 -19.87 -6.91 5.20
CA GLN A 44 -19.64 -8.22 4.59
C GLN A 44 -18.67 -8.18 3.40
N VAL A 45 -18.60 -7.05 2.68
CA VAL A 45 -17.66 -6.87 1.55
C VAL A 45 -16.33 -6.23 1.96
N ALA A 46 -16.21 -5.78 3.22
CA ALA A 46 -15.04 -5.08 3.73
C ALA A 46 -13.74 -5.89 3.64
N SER A 47 -13.80 -7.20 3.93
CA SER A 47 -12.63 -8.08 3.89
C SER A 47 -12.13 -8.32 2.46
N MET A 48 -13.05 -8.47 1.50
CA MET A 48 -12.73 -8.57 0.07
C MET A 48 -12.18 -7.25 -0.46
N PHE A 49 -12.79 -6.13 -0.07
CA PHE A 49 -12.37 -4.79 -0.45
C PHE A 49 -10.92 -4.51 -0.02
N PHE A 50 -10.53 -4.89 1.20
CA PHE A 50 -9.17 -4.66 1.69
C PHE A 50 -8.11 -5.37 0.82
N LYS A 51 -8.33 -6.65 0.52
CA LYS A 51 -7.40 -7.43 -0.32
C LYS A 51 -7.23 -6.82 -1.70
N GLU A 52 -8.33 -6.40 -2.33
CA GLU A 52 -8.31 -5.79 -3.66
C GLU A 52 -7.67 -4.40 -3.67
N VAL A 53 -7.97 -3.55 -2.68
CA VAL A 53 -7.39 -2.20 -2.61
C VAL A 53 -5.89 -2.26 -2.36
N VAL A 54 -5.45 -3.08 -1.40
CA VAL A 54 -4.02 -3.23 -1.11
C VAL A 54 -3.29 -3.75 -2.34
N SER A 55 -3.82 -4.78 -3.01
CA SER A 55 -3.23 -5.30 -4.25
C SER A 55 -3.13 -4.22 -5.32
N ARG A 56 -4.21 -3.46 -5.57
CA ARG A 56 -4.20 -2.39 -6.57
C ARG A 56 -3.23 -1.27 -6.25
N LEU A 57 -3.12 -0.87 -4.98
CA LEU A 57 -2.18 0.15 -4.53
C LEU A 57 -0.73 -0.29 -4.72
N VAL A 58 -0.40 -1.51 -4.28
CA VAL A 58 0.95 -2.08 -4.42
C VAL A 58 1.31 -2.25 -5.90
N SER A 59 0.42 -2.81 -6.71
CA SER A 59 0.65 -2.97 -8.16
C SER A 59 0.83 -1.62 -8.85
N SER A 60 -0.03 -0.63 -8.56
CA SER A 60 0.08 0.70 -9.18
C SER A 60 1.38 1.41 -8.81
N LEU A 61 1.84 1.27 -7.56
CA LEU A 61 3.14 1.77 -7.15
C LEU A 61 4.26 1.05 -7.90
N SER A 62 4.25 -0.29 -7.91
CA SER A 62 5.27 -1.09 -8.57
C SER A 62 5.38 -0.74 -10.06
N ASP A 63 4.25 -0.61 -10.74
CA ASP A 63 4.17 -0.20 -12.15
C ASP A 63 4.77 1.20 -12.37
N ARG A 64 4.47 2.15 -11.47
CA ARG A 64 5.02 3.50 -11.54
C ARG A 64 6.51 3.50 -11.32
N CYS A 65 6.99 2.73 -10.33
CA CYS A 65 8.41 2.55 -10.07
C CYS A 65 9.11 1.92 -11.28
N TYR A 66 8.51 0.90 -11.89
CA TYR A 66 9.05 0.27 -13.09
C TYR A 66 9.18 1.27 -14.25
N ARG A 67 8.18 2.13 -14.45
CA ARG A 67 8.21 3.14 -15.52
C ARG A 67 9.25 4.24 -15.30
N ILE A 68 9.53 4.62 -14.06
CA ILE A 68 10.48 5.70 -13.74
C ILE A 68 11.91 5.16 -13.57
N TYR A 69 12.06 4.06 -12.85
CA TYR A 69 13.34 3.54 -12.38
C TYR A 69 13.80 2.28 -13.13
N GLY A 70 12.92 1.66 -13.93
CA GLY A 70 13.23 0.43 -14.66
C GLY A 70 12.97 -0.84 -13.85
N PRO A 71 13.48 -2.00 -14.32
CA PRO A 71 13.20 -3.29 -13.70
C PRO A 71 13.70 -3.39 -12.25
N PRO A 72 12.98 -4.13 -11.38
CA PRO A 72 13.37 -4.30 -10.00
C PRO A 72 14.71 -5.02 -9.89
N ILE A 73 15.55 -4.55 -8.96
CA ILE A 73 16.81 -5.22 -8.61
C ILE A 73 16.45 -6.43 -7.73
N PRO A 74 17.04 -7.63 -7.97
CA PRO A 74 16.80 -8.79 -7.12
C PRO A 74 17.17 -8.46 -5.67
N VAL A 75 16.17 -8.51 -4.79
CA VAL A 75 16.38 -8.35 -3.36
C VAL A 75 16.90 -9.68 -2.82
N LEU A 76 18.11 -9.69 -2.25
CA LEU A 76 18.61 -10.83 -1.48
C LEU A 76 17.75 -10.95 -0.21
N GLU A 77 16.86 -11.93 -0.19
CA GLU A 77 15.84 -12.17 0.85
C GLU A 77 16.41 -12.27 2.28
N ASN A 78 17.71 -12.56 2.40
CA ASN A 78 18.44 -12.67 3.67
C ASN A 78 18.58 -11.36 4.46
N THR A 79 18.32 -10.17 3.88
CA THR A 79 18.53 -8.89 4.58
C THR A 79 17.31 -8.41 5.38
N TYR A 80 16.11 -8.92 5.10
CA TYR A 80 14.86 -8.48 5.74
C TYR A 80 14.48 -9.31 7.00
N GLY A 81 15.20 -10.40 7.28
CA GLY A 81 14.91 -11.33 8.36
C GLY A 81 15.61 -11.07 9.70
N GLN A 82 16.52 -10.09 9.79
CA GLN A 82 17.41 -9.91 10.95
C GLN A 82 17.06 -8.66 11.77
N GLY A 83 15.82 -8.61 12.25
CA GLY A 83 15.33 -7.53 13.10
C GLY A 83 13.97 -7.87 13.71
N ARG A 84 13.92 -8.94 14.51
CA ARG A 84 12.85 -9.18 15.48
C ARG A 84 13.44 -9.08 16.88
#